data_AF-A0A167H7Q2-F1
#
_entry.id   AF-A0A167H7Q2-F1
#
_cell.length_a   1.000
_cell.length_b   1.000
_cell.length_c   1.000
_cell.angle_alpha   90.00
_cell.angle_beta   90.00
_cell.angle_gamma   90.00
#
_symmetry.space_group_name_H-M   'P 1'
#
loop_
_entity.id
_entity.type
_entity.pdbx_description
1 polymer ?
#
loop_
_entity_poly.entity_id
_entity_poly.type
_entity_poly.pdbx_seq_one_letter_code
_entity_poly.pdbx_strand_id
1 'polypeptide(L)'
;MKRSVLTRAALVAGITAFSLSATATENVSTSATHKVCYYKLTAAHSDSTAPLWETKTVRSWQNCPPSWTIAGPGGWAPGGVYIYQYYTFR
;
A
#
# COMPACT_ATOMS: atom_id res chain seq x y z
N MET A 1 10.03 16.97 -57.80
CA MET A 1 8.68 17.35 -58.26
C MET A 1 7.75 17.44 -57.05
N LYS A 2 7.03 18.55 -56.94
CA LYS A 2 6.02 18.86 -55.89
C LYS A 2 4.70 18.12 -56.17
N ARG A 3 3.99 17.68 -55.12
CA ARG A 3 2.52 17.80 -55.01
C ARG A 3 2.09 18.01 -53.56
N SER A 4 1.04 18.80 -53.43
CA SER A 4 0.62 19.58 -52.27
C SER A 4 -0.48 18.88 -51.44
N VAL A 5 -0.43 19.14 -50.13
CA VAL A 5 -1.50 19.59 -49.21
C VAL A 5 -2.90 18.93 -49.30
N LEU A 6 -3.36 18.36 -48.17
CA LEU A 6 -4.65 18.75 -47.59
C LEU A 6 -4.76 18.35 -46.10
N THR A 7 -4.70 19.41 -45.30
CA THR A 7 -4.95 19.53 -43.87
C THR A 7 -6.38 19.12 -43.52
N ARG A 8 -6.56 18.35 -42.44
CA ARG A 8 -7.77 18.41 -41.61
C ARG A 8 -7.36 18.53 -40.15
N ALA A 9 -7.29 19.78 -39.71
CA ALA A 9 -7.36 20.12 -38.31
C ALA A 9 -8.80 19.92 -37.84
N ALA A 10 -8.99 19.22 -36.72
CA ALA A 10 -10.18 19.39 -35.90
C ALA A 10 -9.71 19.59 -34.47
N LEU A 11 -9.88 20.84 -34.07
CA LEU A 11 -9.55 21.44 -32.79
C LEU A 11 -10.60 20.97 -31.77
N VAL A 12 -10.19 20.23 -30.74
CA VAL A 12 -11.01 20.09 -29.53
C VAL A 12 -10.26 20.81 -28.42
N ALA A 13 -10.69 22.05 -28.20
CA ALA A 13 -10.31 22.85 -27.06
C ALA A 13 -11.14 22.43 -25.84
N GLY A 14 -10.50 22.39 -24.67
CA GLY A 14 -11.14 22.43 -23.37
C GLY A 14 -11.14 21.11 -22.61
N ILE A 15 -10.15 20.90 -21.73
CA ILE A 15 -10.31 20.99 -20.26
C ILE A 15 -8.94 21.38 -19.69
N THR A 16 -8.89 22.49 -18.96
CA THR A 16 -7.73 22.93 -18.20
C THR A 16 -7.56 22.09 -16.93
N ALA A 17 -6.36 21.54 -16.77
CA ALA A 17 -5.67 21.20 -15.52
C ALA A 17 -6.33 20.23 -14.51
N PHE A 18 -5.45 19.62 -13.72
CA PHE A 18 -5.73 18.75 -12.58
C PHE A 18 -6.09 17.30 -12.91
N SER A 19 -5.06 16.49 -13.12
CA SER A 19 -4.88 15.23 -12.38
C SER A 19 -3.42 14.76 -12.48
N LEU A 20 -2.49 15.56 -11.95
CA LEU A 20 -1.22 15.03 -11.44
C LEU A 20 -1.53 14.32 -10.11
N SER A 21 -2.18 13.16 -10.19
CA SER A 21 -2.50 12.35 -9.02
C SER A 21 -1.37 11.34 -8.81
N ALA A 22 -0.33 11.80 -8.11
CA ALA A 22 0.69 11.08 -7.37
C ALA A 22 0.95 9.60 -7.77
N THR A 23 1.75 9.38 -8.82
CA THR A 23 2.68 8.23 -8.83
C THR A 23 3.93 8.60 -8.05
N ALA A 24 3.77 8.87 -6.75
CA ALA A 24 4.86 8.68 -5.82
C ALA A 24 4.99 7.16 -5.58
N THR A 25 5.31 6.41 -6.64
CA THR A 25 5.75 5.03 -6.49
C THR A 25 7.11 5.10 -5.83
N GLU A 26 7.06 4.92 -4.52
CA GLU A 26 8.13 4.68 -3.56
C GLU A 26 9.49 4.28 -4.20
N ASN A 27 10.29 5.26 -4.61
CA ASN A 27 11.76 5.08 -4.73
C ASN A 27 12.42 4.91 -3.34
N VAL A 28 11.62 4.89 -2.27
CA VAL A 28 12.02 4.67 -0.89
C VAL A 28 12.50 3.23 -0.65
N SER A 29 12.08 2.27 -1.49
CA SER A 29 12.39 0.85 -1.31
C SER A 29 13.89 0.53 -1.43
N THR A 30 14.66 1.31 -2.21
CA THR A 30 16.07 1.00 -2.50
C THR A 30 17.02 1.36 -1.35
N SER A 31 16.65 2.32 -0.49
CA SER A 31 17.46 2.74 0.67
C SER A 31 16.95 2.20 2.00
N ALA A 32 15.70 1.72 2.05
CA ALA A 32 15.11 1.17 3.26
C ALA A 32 15.69 -0.22 3.58
N THR A 33 16.15 -0.42 4.82
CA THR A 33 16.66 -1.72 5.29
C THR A 33 15.52 -2.68 5.62
N HIS A 34 14.47 -2.17 6.27
CA HIS A 34 13.30 -2.94 6.67
C HIS A 34 12.05 -2.07 6.59
N LYS A 35 10.90 -2.74 6.61
CA LYS A 35 9.59 -2.13 6.74
C LYS A 35 8.90 -2.71 7.97
N VAL A 36 8.26 -1.85 8.76
CA VAL A 36 7.45 -2.24 9.92
C VAL A 36 5.99 -2.06 9.57
N CYS A 37 5.21 -3.13 9.71
CA CYS A 37 3.79 -3.20 9.43
C CYS A 37 3.01 -3.15 10.76
N TYR A 38 2.02 -2.27 10.86
CA TYR A 38 1.19 -2.09 12.06
C TYR A 38 -0.20 -2.67 11.85
N TYR A 39 -0.65 -3.44 12.83
CA TYR A 39 -1.93 -4.12 12.83
C TYR A 39 -2.74 -3.72 14.05
N LYS A 40 -4.04 -3.52 13.84
CA LYS A 40 -5.01 -3.31 14.93
C LYS A 40 -5.85 -4.55 15.10
N LEU A 41 -6.00 -5.01 16.34
CA LEU A 41 -6.91 -6.08 16.70
C LEU A 41 -8.36 -5.63 16.45
N THR A 42 -9.11 -6.41 15.68
CA THR A 42 -10.51 -6.12 15.32
C THR A 42 -11.45 -7.27 15.60
N ALA A 43 -10.94 -8.51 15.57
CA ALA A 43 -11.67 -9.69 15.94
C ALA A 43 -10.85 -10.47 16.97
N ALA A 44 -11.33 -10.48 18.20
CA ALA A 44 -10.75 -11.25 19.29
C ALA A 44 -11.86 -12.00 20.02
N HIS A 45 -11.59 -13.23 20.43
CA HIS A 45 -12.45 -13.92 21.36
C HIS A 45 -12.32 -13.29 22.76
N SER A 46 -13.33 -13.46 23.63
CA SER A 46 -13.39 -12.89 24.97
C SER A 46 -12.16 -13.22 25.82
N ASP A 47 -11.61 -14.42 25.59
CA ASP A 47 -10.51 -14.96 26.38
C ASP A 47 -9.15 -14.79 25.70
N SER A 48 -9.10 -14.00 24.62
CA SER A 48 -7.86 -13.75 23.89
C SER A 48 -6.92 -12.87 24.70
N THR A 49 -5.67 -13.30 24.81
CA THR A 49 -4.57 -12.51 25.40
C THR A 49 -3.83 -11.65 24.36
N ALA A 50 -4.34 -11.59 23.14
CA ALA A 50 -3.73 -10.82 22.06
C ALA A 50 -3.74 -9.31 22.38
N PRO A 51 -2.62 -8.59 22.21
CA PRO A 51 -2.60 -7.15 22.36
C PRO A 51 -3.49 -6.43 21.33
N LEU A 52 -3.95 -5.23 21.69
CA LEU A 52 -4.73 -4.35 20.81
C LEU A 52 -3.97 -3.95 19.53
N TRP A 53 -2.65 -3.89 19.61
CA TRP A 53 -1.75 -3.51 18.53
C TRP A 53 -0.62 -4.52 18.41
N GLU A 54 -0.31 -4.91 17.18
CA GLU A 54 0.80 -5.79 16.85
C GLU A 54 1.64 -5.17 15.73
N THR A 55 2.95 -5.41 15.77
CA THR A 55 3.86 -4.98 14.72
C THR A 55 4.61 -6.15 14.12
N LYS A 56 4.77 -6.15 12.79
CA LYS A 56 5.61 -7.14 12.10
C LYS A 56 6.65 -6.46 11.24
N THR A 57 7.91 -6.83 11.44
CA THR A 57 9.02 -6.37 10.60
C THR A 57 9.20 -7.32 9.42
N VAL A 58 9.21 -6.76 8.22
CA VAL A 58 9.48 -7.46 6.96
C VAL A 58 10.62 -6.78 6.21
N ARG A 59 11.19 -7.46 5.21
CA ARG A 59 12.18 -6.81 4.33
C ARG A 59 11.50 -5.68 3.56
N SER A 60 12.25 -4.66 3.16
CA SER A 60 11.70 -3.49 2.44
C SER A 60 10.94 -3.87 1.16
N TRP A 61 11.45 -4.86 0.42
CA TRP A 61 10.84 -5.38 -0.81
C TRP A 61 9.69 -6.37 -0.57
N GLN A 62 9.45 -6.80 0.67
CA GLN A 62 8.36 -7.71 1.00
C GLN A 62 7.07 -6.92 1.29
N ASN A 63 5.95 -7.48 0.87
CA ASN A 63 4.65 -6.94 1.24
C ASN A 63 4.33 -7.24 2.70
N CYS A 64 3.69 -6.29 3.38
CA CYS A 64 3.11 -6.55 4.69
C CYS A 64 2.03 -7.62 4.53
N PRO A 65 2.01 -8.67 5.37
CA PRO A 65 0.89 -9.58 5.44
C PRO A 65 -0.42 -8.79 5.63
N PRO A 66 -1.53 -9.20 5.02
CA PRO A 66 -2.80 -8.49 5.13
C PRO A 66 -3.40 -8.55 6.55
N SER A 67 -3.03 -9.57 7.31
CA SER A 67 -3.53 -9.80 8.66
C SER A 67 -2.47 -10.40 9.58
N TRP A 68 -2.75 -10.29 10.87
CA TRP A 68 -2.04 -10.98 11.92
C TRP A 68 -2.96 -12.05 12.54
N THR A 69 -2.42 -13.26 12.70
CA THR A 69 -3.14 -14.42 13.25
C THR A 69 -2.98 -14.48 14.76
N ILE A 70 -4.10 -14.68 15.46
CA ILE A 70 -4.17 -14.85 16.91
C ILE A 70 -4.70 -16.25 17.25
N ALA A 71 -4.41 -16.73 18.45
CA ALA A 71 -5.00 -17.96 18.96
C ALA A 71 -6.49 -17.73 19.31
N GLY A 72 -7.32 -18.70 18.95
CA GLY A 72 -8.74 -18.78 19.31
C GLY A 72 -9.16 -20.22 19.64
N PRO A 73 -10.44 -20.43 19.98
CA PRO A 73 -10.94 -21.73 20.46
C PRO A 73 -10.71 -22.91 19.51
N GLY A 74 -10.69 -22.66 18.20
CA GLY A 74 -10.48 -23.66 17.15
C GLY A 74 -9.08 -23.68 16.53
N GLY A 75 -8.12 -22.97 17.12
CA GLY A 75 -6.76 -22.81 16.57
C GLY A 75 -6.44 -21.36 16.19
N TRP A 76 -5.56 -21.19 15.20
CA TRP A 76 -5.09 -19.87 14.78
C TRP A 76 -5.99 -19.25 13.71
N ALA A 77 -6.45 -18.03 13.94
CA ALA A 77 -7.34 -17.30 13.03
C ALA A 77 -6.87 -15.85 12.86
N PRO A 78 -7.17 -15.20 11.72
CA PRO A 78 -6.88 -13.78 11.55
C PRO A 78 -7.69 -12.94 12.55
N GLY A 79 -7.00 -12.11 13.34
CA GLY A 79 -7.64 -11.22 14.32
C GLY A 79 -7.25 -9.75 14.16
N GLY A 80 -6.05 -9.49 13.61
CA GLY A 80 -5.57 -8.14 13.33
C GLY A 80 -5.70 -7.76 11.87
N VAL A 81 -6.14 -6.54 11.59
CA VAL A 81 -6.14 -5.94 10.25
C VAL A 81 -4.98 -4.98 10.09
N TYR A 82 -4.37 -4.98 8.90
CA TYR A 82 -3.35 -4.01 8.54
C TYR A 82 -3.89 -2.58 8.58
N ILE A 83 -3.13 -1.66 9.18
CA ILE A 83 -3.49 -0.23 9.23
C ILE A 83 -2.52 0.62 8.43
N TYR A 84 -1.23 0.54 8.74
CA TYR A 84 -0.19 1.33 8.08
C TYR A 84 1.17 0.64 8.16
N GLN A 85 2.12 1.17 7.40
CA GLN A 85 3.51 0.74 7.40
C GLN A 85 4.43 1.95 7.44
N TYR A 86 5.65 1.78 7.94
CA TYR A 86 6.74 2.72 7.73
C TYR A 86 8.04 2.00 7.39
N TYR A 87 8.92 2.70 6.67
CA TYR A 87 10.24 2.23 6.32
C TYR A 87 11.27 2.68 7.36
N THR A 88 12.23 1.81 7.65
CA THR A 88 13.38 2.11 8.50
C THR A 88 14.65 2.13 7.66
N PHE A 89 15.48 3.13 7.89
CA PHE A 89 16.76 3.35 7.20
C PHE A 89 17.88 3.19 8.23
N ARG A 90 19.02 2.66 7.80
CA ARG A 90 20.25 2.61 8.59
C ARG A 90 21.30 3.49 7.96
#